data_AF-A0A7G8G3R6-F1
#
_entry.id   AF-A0A7G8G3R6-F1
#
_cell.length_a   1.000
_cell.length_b   1.000
_cell.length_c   1.000
_cell.angle_alpha   90.00
_cell.angle_beta   90.00
_cell.angle_gamma   90.00
#
_symmetry.space_group_name_H-M   'P 1'
#
loop_
_entity.id
_entity.type
_entity.pdbx_description
1 polymer ?
#
loop_
_entity_poly.entity_id
_entity_poly.type
_entity_poly.pdbx_seq_one_letter_code
_entity_poly.pdbx_strand_id
1 'polypeptide(L)'
;MFEIRYASSNNFLGRTLYPKVDPQLRCPLALELHKVQQDLSKEGLGLKVWDAHRPLAVQQLMWDEVQDPRYVSDPSVNAGRHSRGASVDVTLVNQRGKPLRMPTDYDDFSKSAHVNADGVLSSSRQCSTITRGDGTERISFVCY
;
A
#
# COMPACT_ATOMS: atom_id res chain seq x y z
N MET A 1 -3.48 0.45 12.13
CA MET A 1 -4.58 1.44 11.94
C MET A 1 -5.05 1.38 10.49
N PHE A 2 -6.26 1.82 10.19
CA PHE A 2 -6.81 1.83 8.83
C PHE A 2 -7.21 3.25 8.41
N GLU A 3 -6.76 3.68 7.24
CA GLU A 3 -7.12 4.94 6.60
C GLU A 3 -7.28 4.64 5.11
N ILE A 4 -8.27 3.82 4.77
CA ILE A 4 -8.42 3.31 3.40
C ILE A 4 -8.78 4.47 2.47
N ARG A 5 -7.79 4.93 1.70
CA ARG A 5 -7.86 6.20 0.95
C ARG A 5 -8.97 6.17 -0.10
N TYR A 6 -9.15 5.03 -0.76
CA TYR A 6 -10.23 4.81 -1.73
C TYR A 6 -11.63 4.67 -1.11
N ALA A 7 -11.76 4.56 0.22
CA ALA A 7 -13.04 4.66 0.93
C ALA A 7 -13.41 6.11 1.31
N SER A 8 -12.66 7.09 0.81
CA SER A 8 -12.87 8.53 1.02
C SER A 8 -12.56 9.31 -0.27
N SER A 9 -12.73 10.63 -0.27
CA SER A 9 -12.26 11.50 -1.36
C SER A 9 -10.76 11.79 -1.32
N ASN A 10 -10.03 11.31 -0.31
CA ASN A 10 -8.58 11.49 -0.19
C ASN A 10 -7.80 10.49 -1.05
N ASN A 11 -7.98 10.56 -2.37
CA ASN A 11 -7.27 9.78 -3.37
C ASN A 11 -7.16 10.59 -4.67
N PHE A 12 -6.37 10.11 -5.64
CA PHE A 12 -6.12 10.84 -6.88
C PHE A 12 -7.37 11.12 -7.75
N LEU A 13 -8.44 10.34 -7.59
CA LEU A 13 -9.71 10.56 -8.30
C LEU A 13 -10.65 11.54 -7.55
N GLY A 14 -10.31 11.95 -6.33
CA GLY A 14 -11.08 12.93 -5.56
C GLY A 14 -12.48 12.47 -5.14
N ARG A 15 -12.83 11.20 -5.33
CA ARG A 15 -14.16 10.62 -5.03
C ARG A 15 -14.04 9.27 -4.33
N THR A 16 -15.05 8.92 -3.55
CA THR A 16 -15.12 7.63 -2.86
C THR A 16 -15.35 6.50 -3.85
N LEU A 17 -14.48 5.48 -3.82
CA LEU A 17 -14.52 4.31 -4.70
C LEU A 17 -14.97 3.05 -3.96
N TYR A 18 -14.65 2.93 -2.66
CA TYR A 18 -15.05 1.81 -1.83
C TYR A 18 -16.31 2.18 -1.03
N PRO A 19 -17.31 1.29 -0.96
CA PRO A 19 -18.55 1.57 -0.23
C PRO A 19 -18.36 1.60 1.29
N LYS A 20 -17.29 0.98 1.80
CA LYS A 20 -16.95 0.91 3.23
C LYS A 20 -15.45 0.69 3.44
N VAL A 21 -14.99 0.97 4.65
CA VAL A 21 -13.64 0.61 5.14
C VAL A 21 -13.67 -0.85 5.58
N ASP A 22 -13.24 -1.76 4.71
CA ASP A 22 -13.18 -3.20 4.99
C ASP A 22 -11.93 -3.82 4.33
N PRO A 23 -10.72 -3.58 4.88
CA PRO A 23 -9.49 -4.05 4.29
C PRO A 23 -9.38 -5.57 4.43
N GLN A 24 -9.33 -6.25 3.28
CA GLN A 24 -9.18 -7.71 3.21
C GLN A 24 -7.80 -8.05 2.66
N LEU A 25 -7.17 -9.07 3.25
CA LEU A 25 -5.88 -9.61 2.84
C LEU A 25 -5.93 -11.13 2.88
N ARG A 26 -5.10 -11.78 2.07
CA ARG A 26 -4.90 -13.23 2.22
C ARG A 26 -4.27 -13.53 3.57
N CYS A 27 -4.68 -14.65 4.19
CA CYS A 27 -4.21 -15.06 5.51
C CYS A 27 -2.67 -15.06 5.66
N PRO A 28 -1.87 -15.60 4.71
CA PRO A 28 -0.41 -15.55 4.83
C PRO A 28 0.14 -14.11 4.89
N LEU A 29 -0.39 -13.20 4.09
CA LEU A 29 0.00 -11.78 4.08
C LEU A 29 -0.40 -11.10 5.39
N ALA A 30 -1.61 -11.35 5.90
CA ALA A 30 -2.06 -10.80 7.17
C ALA A 30 -1.17 -11.25 8.35
N LEU A 31 -0.73 -12.52 8.36
CA LEU A 31 0.18 -13.05 9.39
C LEU A 31 1.57 -12.41 9.34
N GLU A 32 2.13 -12.22 8.14
CA GLU A 32 3.43 -11.54 8.01
C GLU A 32 3.33 -10.06 8.38
N LEU A 33 2.27 -9.36 7.96
CA LEU A 33 2.00 -7.98 8.35
C LEU A 33 1.89 -7.84 9.88
N HIS A 34 1.29 -8.82 10.55
CA HIS A 34 1.22 -8.86 12.01
C HIS A 34 2.60 -8.94 12.67
N LYS A 35 3.51 -9.79 12.16
CA LYS A 35 4.90 -9.87 12.66
C LYS A 35 5.63 -8.55 12.50
N VAL A 36 5.52 -7.91 11.34
CA VAL A 36 6.13 -6.59 11.08
C VAL A 36 5.59 -5.55 12.07
N GLN A 37 4.28 -5.54 12.32
CA GLN A 37 3.67 -4.64 13.31
C GLN A 37 4.18 -4.93 14.73
N GLN A 38 4.41 -6.18 15.11
CA GLN A 38 4.99 -6.53 16.41
C GLN A 38 6.42 -6.01 16.55
N ASP A 39 7.24 -6.12 15.51
CA ASP A 39 8.61 -5.60 15.54
C ASP A 39 8.65 -4.08 15.61
N LEU A 40 7.87 -3.40 14.76
CA LEU A 40 7.74 -1.94 14.79
C LEU A 40 7.25 -1.42 16.15
N SER A 41 6.37 -2.16 16.82
CA SER A 41 5.87 -1.75 18.14
C SER A 41 6.97 -1.65 19.21
N LYS A 42 8.02 -2.47 19.11
CA LYS A 42 9.19 -2.44 20.02
C LYS A 42 10.00 -1.15 19.86
N GLU A 43 9.91 -0.53 18.68
CA GLU A 43 10.56 0.75 18.33
C GLU A 43 9.65 1.96 18.54
N GLY A 44 8.44 1.77 19.08
CA GLY A 44 7.46 2.85 19.22
C GLY A 44 6.84 3.29 17.90
N LEU A 45 6.84 2.41 16.90
CA LEU A 45 6.28 2.64 15.58
C LEU A 45 5.04 1.76 15.34
N GLY A 46 4.25 2.12 14.34
CA GLY A 46 3.15 1.29 13.86
C GLY A 46 2.88 1.43 12.38
N LEU A 47 1.96 0.61 11.89
CA LEU A 47 1.52 0.61 10.50
C LEU A 47 0.13 1.25 10.38
N LYS A 48 -0.01 2.11 9.38
CA LYS A 48 -1.29 2.60 8.87
C LYS A 48 -1.50 2.05 7.47
N VAL A 49 -2.60 1.33 7.26
CA VAL A 49 -2.95 0.74 5.97
C VAL A 49 -3.77 1.75 5.17
N TRP A 50 -3.35 2.00 3.93
CA TRP A 50 -3.98 2.92 2.99
C TRP A 50 -4.74 2.20 1.87
N ASP A 51 -4.28 1.02 1.45
CA ASP A 51 -5.04 0.15 0.55
C ASP A 51 -4.72 -1.33 0.83
N ALA A 52 -5.66 -2.21 0.49
CA ALA A 52 -5.56 -3.65 0.68
C ALA A 52 -6.17 -4.34 -0.55
N HIS A 53 -7.06 -5.33 -0.37
CA HIS A 53 -7.83 -5.87 -1.48
C HIS A 53 -8.67 -4.78 -2.18
N ARG A 54 -8.46 -4.65 -3.49
CA ARG A 54 -9.16 -3.71 -4.37
C ARG A 54 -10.14 -4.47 -5.27
N PRO A 55 -11.45 -4.20 -5.26
CA PRO A 55 -12.37 -4.83 -6.19
C PRO A 55 -11.97 -4.58 -7.65
N LEU A 56 -12.09 -5.59 -8.51
CA LEU A 56 -11.71 -5.48 -9.93
C LEU A 56 -12.43 -4.34 -10.66
N ALA A 57 -13.70 -4.08 -10.32
CA ALA A 57 -14.46 -2.95 -10.85
C ALA A 57 -13.81 -1.59 -10.53
N VAL A 58 -13.19 -1.46 -9.35
CA VAL A 58 -12.46 -0.24 -8.98
C VAL A 58 -11.13 -0.16 -9.74
N GLN A 59 -10.43 -1.27 -9.93
CA GLN A 59 -9.23 -1.31 -10.76
C GLN A 59 -9.53 -0.90 -12.21
N GLN A 60 -10.65 -1.36 -12.76
CA GLN A 60 -11.15 -0.93 -14.08
C GLN A 60 -11.46 0.55 -14.11
N LEU A 61 -12.19 1.06 -13.12
CA LEU A 61 -12.51 2.48 -13.02
C LEU A 61 -11.24 3.35 -12.96
N MET A 62 -10.22 2.95 -12.20
CA MET A 62 -8.93 3.65 -12.17
C MET A 62 -8.22 3.59 -13.52
N TRP A 63 -8.26 2.45 -14.21
CA TRP A 63 -7.67 2.29 -15.53
C TRP A 63 -8.34 3.17 -16.57
N ASP A 64 -9.67 3.25 -16.56
CA ASP A 64 -10.45 4.04 -17.50
C ASP A 64 -10.12 5.55 -17.40
N GLU A 65 -9.77 6.02 -16.21
CA GLU A 65 -9.40 7.43 -15.95
C GLU A 65 -7.92 7.73 -16.26
N VAL A 66 -7.00 6.79 -16.00
CA VAL A 66 -5.55 7.03 -16.12
C VAL A 66 -4.97 6.54 -17.44
N GLN A 67 -5.37 5.35 -17.90
CA GLN A 67 -4.93 4.70 -19.14
C GLN A 67 -3.39 4.65 -19.34
N ASP A 68 -2.65 4.63 -18.23
CA ASP A 68 -1.19 4.57 -18.23
C ASP A 68 -0.70 3.37 -17.38
N PRO A 69 -0.12 2.33 -18.02
CA PRO A 69 0.29 1.11 -17.33
C PRO A 69 1.46 1.32 -16.37
N ARG A 70 2.12 2.49 -16.40
CA ARG A 70 3.15 2.87 -15.43
C ARG A 70 2.57 3.16 -14.05
N TYR A 71 1.30 3.56 -13.98
CA TYR A 71 0.65 4.06 -12.77
C TYR A 71 -0.51 3.19 -12.31
N VAL A 72 -1.31 2.69 -13.25
CA VAL A 72 -2.44 1.80 -12.96
C VAL A 72 -2.31 0.56 -13.84
N SER A 73 -2.36 -0.63 -13.26
CA SER A 73 -2.31 -1.87 -14.06
C SER A 73 -3.57 -2.04 -14.92
N ASP A 74 -3.39 -2.37 -16.20
CA ASP A 74 -4.49 -2.70 -17.11
C ASP A 74 -5.17 -4.02 -16.65
N PRO A 75 -6.43 -3.97 -16.17
CA PRO A 75 -7.16 -5.14 -15.70
C PRO A 75 -7.38 -6.20 -16.78
N SER A 76 -7.37 -5.82 -18.06
CA SER A 76 -7.55 -6.74 -19.20
C SER A 76 -6.31 -7.62 -19.45
N VAL A 77 -5.13 -7.14 -19.04
CA VAL A 77 -3.86 -7.87 -19.12
C VAL A 77 -3.61 -8.65 -17.82
N ASN A 78 -3.85 -8.03 -16.68
CA ASN A 78 -3.83 -8.70 -15.38
C ASN A 78 -4.73 -7.95 -14.39
N ALA A 79 -5.45 -8.69 -13.54
CA ALA A 79 -6.35 -8.10 -12.55
C ALA A 79 -5.67 -7.15 -11.53
N GLY A 80 -4.35 -7.05 -11.49
CA GLY A 80 -3.59 -6.30 -10.47
C GLY A 80 -3.32 -7.12 -9.20
N ARG A 81 -2.29 -6.74 -8.44
CA ARG A 81 -1.91 -7.44 -7.19
C ARG A 81 -2.90 -7.19 -6.05
N HIS A 82 -3.43 -5.97 -5.95
CA HIS A 82 -4.44 -5.61 -4.95
C HIS A 82 -5.74 -6.39 -5.16
N SER A 83 -6.20 -6.58 -6.40
CA SER A 83 -7.40 -7.37 -6.68
C SER A 83 -7.26 -8.86 -6.36
N ARG A 84 -6.03 -9.36 -6.18
CA ARG A 84 -5.77 -10.73 -5.69
C ARG A 84 -5.60 -10.82 -4.18
N GLY A 85 -5.71 -9.70 -3.46
CA GLY A 85 -5.47 -9.62 -2.01
C GLY A 85 -4.03 -9.97 -1.60
N ALA A 86 -3.08 -9.86 -2.55
CA ALA A 86 -1.68 -10.22 -2.39
C ALA A 86 -0.76 -9.00 -2.21
N SER A 87 -1.34 -7.81 -2.02
CA SER A 87 -0.65 -6.54 -1.82
C SER A 87 -1.36 -5.72 -0.76
N VAL A 88 -0.59 -4.94 -0.01
CA VAL A 88 -1.08 -3.98 0.98
C VAL A 88 -0.21 -2.73 0.91
N ASP A 89 -0.86 -1.58 0.83
CA ASP A 89 -0.17 -0.30 0.91
C ASP A 89 -0.23 0.20 2.34
N VAL A 90 0.93 0.52 2.88
CA VAL A 90 1.07 0.94 4.28
C VAL A 90 1.99 2.15 4.39
N THR A 91 1.89 2.86 5.50
CA THR A 91 2.91 3.83 5.90
C THR A 91 3.28 3.61 7.36
N LEU A 92 4.45 4.12 7.75
CA LEU A 92 4.89 4.12 9.13
C LEU A 92 4.22 5.28 9.88
N VAL A 93 3.75 5.00 11.09
CA VAL A 93 3.24 6.01 12.01
C VAL A 93 4.00 5.98 13.32
N ASN A 94 4.08 7.13 13.99
CA ASN A 94 4.54 7.18 15.38
C ASN A 94 3.48 6.64 16.34
N GLN A 95 3.80 6.57 17.64
CA GLN A 95 2.87 6.13 18.70
C GLN A 95 1.54 6.90 18.75
N ARG A 96 1.48 8.12 18.19
CA ARG A 96 0.26 8.94 18.12
C ARG A 96 -0.55 8.68 16.84
N GLY A 97 -0.15 7.72 16.01
CA GLY A 97 -0.80 7.40 14.74
C GLY A 97 -0.55 8.42 13.62
N LYS A 98 0.38 9.36 13.82
CA LYS A 98 0.76 10.36 12.81
C LYS A 98 1.75 9.72 11.83
N PRO A 99 1.49 9.79 10.51
CA PRO A 99 2.45 9.33 9.50
C PRO A 99 3.82 9.96 9.73
N LEU A 100 4.86 9.13 9.68
CA LEU A 100 6.23 9.61 9.64
C LEU A 100 6.47 10.28 8.29
N ARG A 101 7.34 11.29 8.29
CA ARG A 101 7.75 11.93 7.05
C ARG A 101 8.60 10.95 6.25
N MET A 102 8.10 10.62 5.08
CA MET A 102 8.78 9.81 4.09
C MET A 102 9.12 10.70 2.89
N PRO A 103 9.97 10.24 1.93
CA PRO A 103 10.45 11.10 0.85
C PRO A 103 9.34 11.64 -0.07
N THR A 104 8.21 10.94 -0.16
CA THR A 104 7.05 11.29 -1.00
C THR A 104 5.73 11.03 -0.25
N ASP A 105 4.61 11.55 -0.74
CA ASP A 105 3.28 11.15 -0.24
C ASP A 105 2.79 9.88 -0.98
N TYR A 106 1.70 9.27 -0.52
CA TYR A 106 1.00 8.20 -1.25
C TYR A 106 0.47 8.70 -2.60
N ASP A 107 0.49 7.82 -3.62
CA ASP A 107 0.15 8.17 -5.01
C ASP A 107 1.04 9.27 -5.62
N ASP A 108 2.27 9.46 -5.10
CA ASP A 108 3.28 10.29 -5.76
C ASP A 108 3.92 9.53 -6.93
N PHE A 109 3.66 10.02 -8.14
CA PHE A 109 4.11 9.43 -9.40
C PHE A 109 5.49 9.93 -9.85
N SER A 110 6.22 10.66 -8.98
CA SER A 110 7.54 11.20 -9.25
C SER A 110 8.66 10.17 -9.05
N LYS A 111 9.83 10.41 -9.65
CA LYS A 111 11.02 9.56 -9.48
C LYS A 111 11.49 9.45 -8.02
N SER A 112 11.07 10.37 -7.16
CA SER A 112 11.38 10.41 -5.73
C SER A 112 10.64 9.32 -4.94
N ALA A 113 9.56 8.75 -5.49
CA ALA A 113 8.84 7.61 -4.93
C ALA A 113 9.59 6.27 -5.16
N HIS A 114 10.71 6.30 -5.89
CA HIS A 114 11.57 5.13 -6.06
C HIS A 114 12.44 4.87 -4.83
N VAL A 115 12.62 3.57 -4.54
CA VAL A 115 13.24 2.93 -3.37
C VAL A 115 14.64 3.47 -2.96
N ASN A 116 15.30 4.24 -3.82
CA ASN A 116 16.67 4.73 -3.63
C ASN A 116 16.77 6.27 -3.56
N ALA A 117 15.69 6.99 -3.24
CA ALA A 117 15.80 8.43 -2.99
C ALA A 117 16.63 8.69 -1.71
N ASP A 118 17.65 9.54 -1.79
CA ASP A 118 18.47 9.92 -0.64
C ASP A 118 17.61 10.57 0.46
N GLY A 119 17.75 10.11 1.71
CA GLY A 119 17.02 10.63 2.88
C GLY A 119 16.07 9.65 3.58
N VAL A 120 15.99 8.40 3.12
CA VAL A 120 15.19 7.33 3.76
C VAL A 120 15.79 6.96 5.12
N LEU A 121 15.04 7.21 6.21
CA LEU A 121 15.36 6.77 7.57
C LEU A 121 15.66 5.25 7.60
N SER A 122 16.56 4.79 8.46
CA SER A 122 16.90 3.36 8.59
C SER A 122 15.66 2.48 8.77
N SER A 123 14.67 2.95 9.53
CA SER A 123 13.37 2.30 9.75
C SER A 123 12.50 2.24 8.48
N SER A 124 12.64 3.21 7.57
CA SER A 124 11.93 3.26 6.29
C SER A 124 12.49 2.26 5.26
N ARG A 125 13.78 1.89 5.36
CA ARG A 125 14.39 0.79 4.58
C ARG A 125 13.89 -0.60 5.01
N GLN A 126 13.41 -0.71 6.25
CA GLN A 126 12.86 -1.95 6.79
C GLN A 126 11.45 -2.27 6.24
N CYS A 127 10.76 -1.25 5.70
CA CYS A 127 9.42 -1.34 5.15
C CYS A 127 9.38 -1.38 3.61
N SER A 128 10.52 -1.24 2.93
CA SER A 128 10.61 -1.02 1.48
C SER A 128 10.55 -2.31 0.65
N THR A 129 9.52 -3.14 0.86
CA THR A 129 9.28 -4.45 0.24
C THR A 129 9.94 -5.63 0.97
N ILE A 130 9.27 -6.17 1.99
CA ILE A 130 9.50 -7.58 2.40
C ILE A 130 8.83 -8.47 1.35
N THR A 131 9.54 -8.73 0.26
CA THR A 131 9.16 -9.79 -0.68
C THR A 131 9.59 -11.12 -0.06
N ARG A 132 8.69 -11.79 0.67
CA ARG A 132 8.89 -13.19 1.05
C ARG A 132 7.90 -14.03 0.28
N GLY A 133 8.41 -14.76 -0.71
CA GLY A 133 7.65 -15.70 -1.50
C GLY A 133 8.42 -17.01 -1.59
N ASP A 134 7.73 -18.11 -1.38
CA ASP A 134 8.14 -19.50 -1.64
C ASP A 134 8.28 -19.83 -3.15
N GLY A 135 8.48 -18.80 -3.99
CA GLY A 135 8.53 -18.92 -5.44
C GLY A 135 7.19 -18.74 -6.16
N THR A 136 6.05 -18.63 -5.47
CA THR A 136 4.74 -18.52 -6.16
C THR A 136 4.05 -17.16 -6.06
N GLU A 137 4.29 -16.37 -5.01
CA GLU A 137 3.66 -15.03 -4.87
C GLU A 137 4.58 -13.96 -4.27
N ARG A 138 4.67 -12.82 -4.96
CA ARG A 138 5.36 -11.62 -4.46
C ARG A 138 4.40 -10.78 -3.63
N ILE A 139 4.54 -10.88 -2.32
CA ILE A 139 3.91 -9.97 -1.36
C ILE A 139 4.67 -8.64 -1.40
N SER A 140 3.97 -7.54 -1.65
CA SER A 140 4.55 -6.20 -1.81
C SER A 140 4.12 -5.34 -0.63
N PHE A 141 5.09 -4.70 0.04
CA PHE A 141 4.86 -3.62 0.99
C PHE A 141 5.40 -2.37 0.32
N VAL A 142 4.53 -1.43 -0.02
CA VAL A 142 4.98 -0.12 -0.49
C VAL A 142 4.76 0.84 0.67
N CYS A 143 5.87 1.22 1.28
CA CYS A 143 5.91 2.27 2.28
C CYS A 143 6.14 3.60 1.54
N TYR A 144 5.10 4.42 1.48
CA TYR A 144 5.23 5.80 1.01
C TYR A 144 5.49 6.74 2.15
#